data_AF-A0AAJ0HL10-F1
#
_entry.id   AF-A0AAJ0HL10-F1
#
_cell.length_a   1.000
_cell.length_b   1.000
_cell.length_c   1.000
_cell.angle_alpha   90.00
_cell.angle_beta   90.00
_cell.angle_gamma   90.00
#
_symmetry.space_group_name_H-M   'P 1'
#
loop_
_entity.id
_entity.type
_entity.pdbx_description
1 polymer ?
#
loop_
_entity_poly.entity_id
_entity_poly.type
_entity_poly.pdbx_seq_one_letter_code
_entity_poly.pdbx_strand_id
1 'polypeptide(L)'
;MSFWDKDPLADLPEIMLHPGRSGSQSSKLSAALSSLPTTPILQQNELDVFSNTLRKYRPIHASDDTSSVLQAFVDNLSGQGLLRLQHEIYILAKDPRQLCQLHNFLIDTILKPVAASSGKQPIITPLPNQAAAFVIELAMTKIKGSTWQPGQMWLKEECLCRDKN
;
A
#
# COMPACT_ATOMS: atom_id res chain seq x y z
N MET A 1 -30.97 36.78 37.82
CA MET A 1 -31.19 35.36 37.47
C MET A 1 -30.50 35.09 36.14
N SER A 2 -29.25 34.62 36.18
CA SER A 2 -28.40 34.29 35.03
C SER A 2 -28.34 32.77 34.89
N PHE A 3 -28.92 32.23 33.82
CA PHE A 3 -29.13 30.79 33.62
C PHE A 3 -28.11 30.14 32.66
N TRP A 4 -27.02 30.85 32.30
CA TRP A 4 -26.11 30.44 31.23
C TRP A 4 -24.65 30.32 31.64
N ASP A 5 -24.39 29.91 32.89
CA ASP A 5 -23.04 29.80 33.44
C ASP A 5 -22.61 28.33 33.64
N LYS A 6 -23.03 27.45 32.72
CA LYS A 6 -22.59 26.05 32.70
C LYS A 6 -22.01 25.72 31.33
N ASP A 7 -20.71 25.45 31.33
CA ASP A 7 -19.99 24.93 30.19
C ASP A 7 -20.56 23.54 29.83
N PRO A 8 -21.20 23.37 28.67
CA PRO A 8 -21.83 22.11 28.27
C PRO A 8 -20.83 20.98 28.02
N LEU A 9 -19.51 21.25 28.10
CA LEU A 9 -18.45 20.27 27.91
C LEU A 9 -17.93 19.65 29.22
N ALA A 10 -18.41 20.12 30.38
CA ALA A 10 -17.94 19.64 31.68
C ALA A 10 -18.33 18.19 32.00
N ASP A 11 -19.35 17.64 31.34
CA ASP A 11 -19.88 16.28 31.58
C ASP A 11 -19.42 15.24 30.54
N LEU A 12 -18.40 15.54 29.72
CA LEU A 12 -17.85 14.53 28.83
C LEU A 12 -17.01 13.51 29.62
N PRO A 13 -17.25 12.20 29.45
CA PRO A 13 -16.42 11.18 30.08
C PRO A 13 -14.98 11.32 29.59
N GLU A 14 -14.04 11.22 30.53
CA GLU A 14 -12.61 11.20 30.28
C GLU A 14 -12.31 10.18 29.18
N ILE A 15 -11.79 10.66 28.05
CA ILE A 15 -11.52 9.82 26.88
C ILE A 15 -10.56 8.73 27.34
N MET A 16 -11.08 7.51 27.50
CA MET A 16 -10.29 6.32 27.74
C MET A 16 -9.15 6.29 26.73
N LEU A 17 -7.93 6.46 27.24
CA LEU A 17 -6.69 6.27 26.52
C LEU A 17 -6.82 5.01 25.65
N HIS A 18 -6.97 5.24 24.35
CA HIS A 18 -6.88 4.17 23.38
C HIS A 18 -5.51 3.51 23.60
N PRO A 19 -5.40 2.17 23.62
CA PRO A 19 -4.12 1.52 23.80
C PRO A 19 -3.18 2.04 22.70
N GLY A 20 -2.18 2.82 23.12
CA GLY A 20 -1.19 3.41 22.23
C GLY A 20 -0.64 2.31 21.35
N ARG A 21 -0.56 2.60 20.04
CA ARG A 21 0.04 1.74 19.02
C ARG A 21 1.33 1.14 19.57
N SER A 22 1.24 -0.11 19.99
CA SER A 22 2.32 -0.79 20.69
C SER A 22 3.53 -0.88 19.76
N GLY A 23 4.59 -0.14 20.08
CA GLY A 23 5.91 -0.26 19.46
C GLY A 23 6.54 -1.66 19.62
N SER A 24 5.85 -2.59 20.30
CA SER A 24 6.29 -3.96 20.55
C SER A 24 6.26 -4.86 19.31
N GLN A 25 5.56 -4.51 18.24
CA GLN A 25 5.62 -5.31 17.00
C GLN A 25 6.96 -5.11 16.26
N SER A 26 7.52 -3.90 16.27
CA SER A 26 8.79 -3.60 15.58
C SER A 26 9.99 -4.32 16.23
N SER A 27 10.02 -4.40 17.57
CA SER A 27 11.10 -5.08 18.29
C SER A 27 11.10 -6.59 18.12
N LYS A 28 9.91 -7.22 18.04
CA LYS A 28 9.77 -8.67 17.80
C LYS A 28 10.21 -9.07 16.40
N LEU A 29 9.89 -8.26 15.39
CA LEU A 29 10.36 -8.50 14.01
C LEU A 29 11.88 -8.32 13.88
N SER A 30 12.44 -7.29 14.53
CA SER A 30 13.88 -7.03 14.51
C SER A 30 14.69 -8.14 15.20
N ALA A 31 14.17 -8.72 16.28
CA ALA A 31 14.79 -9.85 16.96
C ALA A 31 14.73 -11.15 16.14
N ALA A 32 13.62 -11.39 15.42
CA ALA A 32 13.46 -12.56 14.56
C ALA A 32 14.34 -12.52 13.30
N LEU A 33 14.62 -11.32 12.77
CA LEU A 33 15.56 -11.16 11.65
C LEU A 33 17.03 -11.33 12.09
N SER A 34 17.35 -10.94 13.33
CA SER A 34 18.72 -11.03 13.88
C SER A 34 19.11 -12.45 14.31
N SER A 35 18.15 -13.33 14.57
CA SER A 35 18.41 -14.70 15.04
C SER A 35 18.65 -15.72 13.93
N LEU A 36 18.60 -15.31 12.65
CA LEU A 36 18.84 -16.23 11.54
C LEU A 36 20.35 -16.44 11.33
N PRO A 37 20.85 -17.68 11.36
CA PRO A 37 22.29 -17.95 11.27
C PRO A 37 22.82 -17.48 9.92
N THR A 38 23.60 -16.39 9.95
CA THR A 38 24.28 -15.84 8.77
C THR A 38 25.60 -16.59 8.63
N THR A 39 25.67 -17.55 7.70
CA THR A 39 26.92 -18.24 7.39
C THR A 39 27.65 -17.50 6.27
N PRO A 40 28.83 -16.90 6.54
CA PRO A 40 29.51 -16.02 5.58
C PRO A 40 30.10 -16.76 4.35
N ILE A 41 30.25 -18.08 4.41
CA ILE A 41 30.84 -18.89 3.33
C ILE A 41 29.85 -19.11 2.16
N LEU A 42 28.54 -18.98 2.39
CA LEU A 42 27.53 -19.08 1.32
C LEU A 42 27.42 -17.81 0.46
N GLN A 43 27.80 -16.64 1.00
CA GLN A 43 27.60 -15.35 0.32
C GLN A 43 28.42 -15.19 -0.97
N GLN A 44 29.65 -15.72 -1.03
CA GLN A 44 30.51 -15.56 -2.20
C GLN A 44 30.05 -16.43 -3.38
N ASN A 45 29.70 -17.69 -3.11
CA ASN A 45 29.22 -18.61 -4.14
C ASN A 45 27.84 -18.17 -4.69
N GLU A 46 26.98 -17.59 -3.86
CA GLU A 46 25.67 -17.11 -4.32
C GLU A 46 25.77 -15.84 -5.19
N LEU A 47 26.75 -14.97 -4.96
CA LEU A 47 27.01 -13.81 -5.83
C LEU A 47 27.48 -14.22 -7.23
N ASP A 48 28.36 -15.22 -7.33
CA ASP A 48 28.82 -15.76 -8.61
C ASP A 48 27.68 -16.47 -9.36
N VAL A 49 26.79 -17.16 -8.66
CA VAL A 49 25.61 -17.80 -9.26
C VAL A 49 24.59 -16.75 -9.74
N PHE A 50 24.39 -15.69 -8.96
CA PHE A 50 23.51 -14.57 -9.30
C PHE A 50 23.99 -13.84 -10.56
N SER A 51 25.27 -13.44 -10.60
CA SER A 51 25.84 -12.73 -11.76
C SER A 51 25.76 -13.58 -13.04
N ASN A 52 26.01 -14.89 -12.93
CA ASN A 52 25.83 -15.82 -14.04
C ASN A 52 24.37 -15.96 -14.48
N THR A 53 23.42 -15.87 -13.55
CA THR A 53 21.98 -15.93 -13.84
C THR A 53 21.51 -14.69 -14.58
N LEU A 54 21.87 -13.50 -14.10
CA LEU A 54 21.54 -12.25 -14.79
C LEU A 54 22.17 -12.15 -16.18
N ARG A 55 23.40 -12.67 -16.36
CA ARG A 55 24.05 -12.70 -17.68
C ARG A 55 23.32 -13.57 -18.70
N LYS A 56 22.62 -14.61 -18.24
CA LYS A 56 21.84 -15.54 -19.09
C LYS A 56 20.42 -15.04 -19.35
N TYR A 57 19.94 -14.09 -18.56
CA TYR A 57 18.61 -13.52 -18.70
C TYR A 57 18.45 -12.86 -20.07
N ARG A 58 17.32 -13.14 -20.74
CA ARG A 58 16.93 -12.44 -21.96
C ARG A 58 15.71 -11.57 -21.68
N PRO A 59 15.80 -10.25 -21.96
CA PRO A 59 14.68 -9.33 -21.94
C PRO A 59 13.46 -9.90 -22.68
N ILE A 60 12.29 -9.86 -22.04
CA ILE A 60 11.02 -10.31 -22.63
C ILE A 60 10.51 -9.29 -23.65
N HIS A 61 10.78 -8.01 -23.42
CA HIS A 61 10.36 -6.90 -24.26
C HIS A 61 11.46 -5.82 -24.32
N ALA A 62 11.34 -4.86 -25.24
CA ALA A 62 12.40 -3.89 -25.52
C ALA A 62 12.73 -2.94 -24.35
N SER A 63 11.76 -2.71 -23.45
CA SER A 63 11.93 -1.88 -22.25
C SER A 63 12.10 -2.69 -20.97
N ASP A 64 12.42 -3.99 -21.08
CA ASP A 64 12.59 -4.86 -19.93
C ASP A 64 13.94 -4.59 -19.25
N ASP A 65 13.89 -3.95 -18.09
CA ASP A 65 15.01 -3.57 -17.24
C ASP A 65 15.21 -4.52 -16.04
N THR A 66 14.57 -5.70 -16.07
CA THR A 66 14.60 -6.70 -15.00
C THR A 66 16.01 -6.98 -14.48
N SER A 67 17.00 -7.17 -15.36
CA SER A 67 18.37 -7.47 -14.94
C SER A 67 19.02 -6.31 -14.18
N SER A 68 18.84 -5.08 -14.66
CA SER A 68 19.38 -3.88 -14.03
C SER A 68 18.74 -3.62 -12.66
N VAL A 69 17.42 -3.79 -12.55
CA VAL A 69 16.71 -3.56 -11.29
C VAL A 69 17.05 -4.64 -10.26
N LEU A 70 17.09 -5.92 -10.65
CA LEU A 70 17.49 -7.00 -9.73
C LEU A 70 18.93 -6.84 -9.26
N GLN A 71 19.85 -6.40 -10.13
CA GLN A 71 21.22 -6.03 -9.74
C GLN A 71 21.21 -4.89 -8.71
N ALA A 72 20.44 -3.83 -8.95
CA ALA A 72 20.35 -2.71 -8.01
C ALA A 72 19.82 -3.14 -6.64
N PHE A 73 18.83 -4.04 -6.58
CA PHE A 73 18.36 -4.59 -5.30
C PHE A 73 19.45 -5.39 -4.60
N VAL A 74 20.19 -6.23 -5.30
CA VAL A 74 21.30 -7.01 -4.72
C VAL A 74 22.42 -6.10 -4.21
N ASP A 75 22.74 -5.02 -4.93
CA ASP A 75 23.80 -4.08 -4.54
C ASP A 75 23.43 -3.24 -3.30
N ASN A 76 22.13 -3.02 -3.06
CA ASN A 76 21.63 -2.14 -1.99
C ASN A 76 21.02 -2.88 -0.79
N LEU A 77 20.66 -4.16 -0.94
CA LEU A 77 20.18 -4.98 0.17
C LEU A 77 21.36 -5.57 0.95
N SER A 78 21.19 -5.70 2.26
CA SER A 78 22.16 -6.34 3.15
C SER A 78 21.52 -7.40 4.04
N GLY A 79 22.34 -8.24 4.64
CA GLY A 79 21.90 -9.28 5.57
C GLY A 79 20.93 -10.28 4.95
N GLN A 80 19.82 -10.55 5.65
CA GLN A 80 18.86 -11.59 5.26
C GLN A 80 18.04 -11.22 4.02
N GLY A 81 17.79 -9.93 3.78
CA GLY A 81 17.07 -9.49 2.58
C GLY A 81 17.84 -9.84 1.31
N LEU A 82 19.15 -9.65 1.32
CA LEU A 82 20.05 -10.01 0.23
C LEU A 82 20.05 -11.52 -0.03
N LEU A 83 20.29 -12.31 1.01
CA LEU A 83 20.33 -13.77 0.91
C LEU A 83 19.02 -14.34 0.39
N ARG A 84 17.88 -13.84 0.90
CA ARG A 84 16.58 -14.29 0.43
C ARG A 84 16.35 -13.94 -1.04
N LEU A 85 16.71 -12.72 -1.44
CA LEU A 85 16.57 -12.30 -2.83
C LEU A 85 17.44 -13.14 -3.77
N GLN A 86 18.71 -13.38 -3.43
CA GLN A 86 19.62 -14.21 -4.22
C GLN A 86 19.06 -15.63 -4.40
N HIS A 87 18.56 -16.21 -3.31
CA HIS A 87 17.94 -17.54 -3.34
C HIS A 87 16.69 -17.58 -4.23
N GLU A 88 15.80 -16.59 -4.13
CA GLU A 88 14.61 -16.52 -4.99
C GLU A 88 14.99 -16.36 -6.46
N ILE A 89 15.99 -15.52 -6.78
CA ILE A 89 16.47 -15.36 -8.16
C ILE A 89 17.04 -16.67 -8.69
N TYR A 90 17.76 -17.43 -7.87
CA TYR A 90 18.26 -18.75 -8.26
C TYR A 90 17.13 -19.75 -8.56
N ILE A 91 16.09 -19.79 -7.72
CA ILE A 91 14.93 -20.67 -7.92
C ILE A 91 14.20 -20.31 -9.22
N LEU A 92 13.96 -19.02 -9.43
CA LEU A 92 13.14 -18.50 -10.54
C LEU A 92 13.94 -18.34 -11.85
N ALA A 93 15.26 -18.53 -11.82
CA ALA A 93 16.19 -18.39 -12.95
C ALA A 93 15.81 -19.16 -14.21
N LYS A 94 15.03 -20.25 -14.05
CA LYS A 94 14.64 -21.15 -15.13
C LYS A 94 13.59 -20.55 -16.06
N ASP A 95 12.76 -19.62 -15.56
CA ASP A 95 11.71 -18.97 -16.34
C ASP A 95 11.90 -17.44 -16.33
N PRO A 96 12.25 -16.84 -17.48
CA PRO A 96 12.39 -15.38 -17.59
C PRO A 96 11.14 -14.61 -17.16
N ARG A 97 9.94 -15.18 -17.35
CA ARG A 97 8.68 -14.55 -16.93
C ARG A 97 8.56 -14.44 -15.42
N GLN A 98 9.05 -15.43 -14.69
CA GLN A 98 9.03 -15.43 -13.23
C GLN A 98 10.01 -14.41 -12.67
N LEU A 99 11.20 -14.26 -13.28
CA LEU A 99 12.12 -13.19 -12.92
C LEU A 99 11.53 -11.79 -13.17
N CYS A 100 10.83 -11.62 -14.30
CA CYS A 100 10.12 -10.37 -14.58
C CYS A 100 8.97 -10.11 -13.58
N GLN A 101 8.28 -11.16 -13.11
CA GLN A 101 7.27 -11.04 -12.05
C GLN A 101 7.89 -10.65 -10.71
N LEU A 102 9.02 -11.26 -10.33
CA LEU A 102 9.77 -10.89 -9.13
C LEU A 102 10.20 -9.42 -9.20
N HIS A 103 10.71 -8.99 -10.34
CA HIS A 103 11.03 -7.59 -10.63
C HIS A 103 9.84 -6.66 -10.37
N ASN A 104 8.69 -6.93 -11.00
CA ASN A 104 7.48 -6.11 -10.83
C ASN A 104 7.02 -6.08 -9.36
N PHE A 105 7.07 -7.23 -8.68
CA PHE A 105 6.73 -7.32 -7.27
C PHE A 105 7.63 -6.44 -6.40
N LEU A 106 8.95 -6.43 -6.62
CA LEU A 106 9.89 -5.61 -5.85
C LEU A 106 9.68 -4.12 -6.12
N ILE A 107 9.40 -3.74 -7.36
CA ILE A 107 9.01 -2.35 -7.70
C ILE A 107 7.75 -1.96 -6.94
N ASP A 108 6.71 -2.79 -6.99
CA ASP A 108 5.40 -2.48 -6.43
C ASP A 108 5.38 -2.42 -4.91
N THR A 109 6.17 -3.29 -4.27
CA THR A 109 6.20 -3.41 -2.82
C THR A 109 7.19 -2.49 -2.14
N ILE A 110 8.28 -2.11 -2.82
CA ILE A 110 9.36 -1.32 -2.22
C ILE A 110 9.47 0.05 -2.89
N LEU A 111 9.71 0.10 -4.20
CA LEU A 111 10.05 1.37 -4.86
C LEU A 111 8.85 2.31 -5.01
N LYS A 112 7.67 1.80 -5.40
CA LYS A 112 6.46 2.62 -5.57
C LYS A 112 6.00 3.25 -4.25
N PRO A 113 5.94 2.51 -3.11
CA PRO A 113 5.58 3.12 -1.83
C PRO A 113 6.61 4.16 -1.36
N VAL A 114 7.90 3.91 -1.55
CA VAL A 114 8.96 4.90 -1.26
C VAL A 114 8.79 6.16 -2.13
N ALA A 115 8.50 6.00 -3.41
CA ALA A 115 8.22 7.13 -4.31
C ALA A 115 6.95 7.91 -3.92
N ALA A 116 5.89 7.21 -3.52
CA ALA A 116 4.61 7.82 -3.12
C ALA A 116 4.71 8.57 -1.78
N SER A 117 5.46 8.01 -0.82
CA SER A 117 5.71 8.63 0.49
C SER A 117 6.67 9.81 0.43
N SER A 118 7.43 9.97 -0.66
CA SER A 118 8.32 11.12 -0.91
C SER A 118 7.58 12.46 -1.14
N GLY A 119 6.28 12.54 -0.84
CA GLY A 119 5.52 13.79 -0.78
C GLY A 119 5.11 14.37 -2.14
N LYS A 120 5.32 13.65 -3.24
CA LYS A 120 4.71 13.98 -4.53
C LYS A 120 3.24 13.59 -4.45
N GLN A 121 2.39 14.52 -4.02
CA GLN A 121 0.94 14.35 -4.17
C GLN A 121 0.66 13.92 -5.62
N PRO A 122 -0.23 12.93 -5.85
CA PRO A 122 -0.68 12.66 -7.20
C PRO A 122 -1.18 13.98 -7.77
N ILE A 123 -0.63 14.38 -8.92
CA ILE A 123 -1.13 15.54 -9.66
C ILE A 123 -2.60 15.22 -9.91
N ILE A 124 -3.48 15.97 -9.25
CA ILE A 124 -4.91 15.91 -9.52
C ILE A 124 -5.01 16.23 -11.01
N THR A 125 -5.34 15.23 -11.81
CA THR A 125 -5.56 15.40 -13.24
C THR A 125 -6.59 16.53 -13.38
N PRO A 126 -6.24 17.68 -13.99
CA PRO A 126 -7.24 18.70 -14.24
C PRO A 126 -8.35 18.06 -15.06
N LEU A 127 -9.61 18.21 -14.60
CA LEU A 127 -10.76 17.65 -15.30
C LEU A 127 -10.71 18.14 -16.76
N PRO A 128 -10.70 17.25 -17.78
CA PRO A 128 -10.39 17.63 -19.16
C PRO A 128 -11.39 18.58 -19.80
N ASN A 129 -12.51 18.84 -19.14
CA ASN A 129 -13.63 19.53 -19.76
C ASN A 129 -14.33 20.44 -18.76
N GLN A 130 -14.04 21.73 -18.84
CA GLN A 130 -14.71 22.76 -18.06
C GLN A 130 -16.22 22.81 -18.33
N ALA A 131 -16.66 22.35 -19.52
CA ALA A 131 -18.08 22.17 -19.80
C ALA A 131 -18.69 21.00 -19.02
N ALA A 132 -17.95 19.93 -18.73
CA ALA A 132 -18.43 18.82 -17.90
C ALA A 132 -18.60 19.27 -16.44
N ALA A 133 -17.70 20.12 -15.92
CA ALA A 133 -17.87 20.73 -14.60
C ALA A 133 -19.16 21.55 -14.52
N PHE A 134 -19.44 22.37 -15.53
CA PHE A 134 -20.68 23.15 -15.60
C PHE A 134 -21.93 22.27 -15.72
N VAL A 135 -21.87 21.17 -16.49
CA VAL A 135 -22.98 20.21 -16.59
C VAL A 135 -23.21 19.47 -15.27
N ILE A 136 -22.15 19.13 -14.52
CA ILE A 136 -22.27 18.51 -13.19
C ILE A 136 -22.87 19.50 -12.19
N GLU A 137 -22.43 20.75 -12.19
CA GLU A 137 -22.97 21.80 -11.31
C GLU A 137 -24.43 22.14 -11.66
N LEU A 138 -24.77 22.16 -12.95
CA LEU A 138 -26.14 22.29 -13.43
C LEU A 138 -26.99 21.06 -13.06
N ALA A 139 -26.42 19.86 -13.04
CA ALA A 139 -27.12 18.65 -12.59
C ALA A 139 -27.34 18.65 -11.06
N MET A 140 -26.37 19.14 -10.29
CA MET A 140 -26.46 19.31 -8.83
C MET A 140 -27.55 20.31 -8.44
N THR A 141 -27.69 21.40 -9.19
CA THR A 141 -28.78 22.38 -9.01
C THR A 141 -30.14 21.88 -9.50
N LYS A 142 -30.17 20.83 -10.33
CA LYS A 142 -31.39 20.14 -10.79
C LYS A 142 -31.81 18.95 -9.94
N ILE A 143 -31.10 18.65 -8.85
CA ILE A 143 -31.58 17.70 -7.85
C ILE A 143 -32.77 18.36 -7.17
N LYS A 144 -33.94 18.17 -7.75
CA LYS A 144 -35.23 18.44 -7.13
C LYS A 144 -35.20 17.68 -5.81
N GLY A 145 -35.04 18.40 -4.70
CA GLY A 145 -35.01 17.80 -3.37
C GLY A 145 -36.15 16.81 -3.30
N SER A 146 -35.83 15.55 -2.98
CA SER A 146 -36.77 14.45 -2.98
C SER A 146 -37.92 14.83 -2.06
N THR A 147 -39.00 15.37 -2.66
CA THR A 147 -40.27 15.49 -1.98
C THR A 147 -40.66 14.07 -1.69
N TRP A 148 -40.55 13.70 -0.41
CA TRP A 148 -40.82 12.38 0.15
C TRP A 148 -41.89 11.66 -0.65
N GLN A 149 -41.47 10.76 -1.54
CA GLN A 149 -42.40 9.96 -2.31
C GLN A 149 -43.00 8.93 -1.35
N PRO A 150 -44.31 8.68 -1.39
CA PRO A 150 -44.95 7.66 -0.52
C PRO A 150 -44.26 6.29 -0.59
N GLY A 151 -43.61 5.98 -1.72
CA GLY A 151 -42.79 4.79 -1.94
C GLY A 151 -41.41 4.76 -1.26
N GLN A 152 -41.02 5.76 -0.47
CA GLN A 152 -39.78 5.70 0.35
C GLN A 152 -40.06 5.31 1.82
N MET A 153 -41.33 5.38 2.27
CA MET A 153 -41.68 4.97 3.64
C MET A 153 -41.52 3.47 3.86
N TRP A 154 -41.89 2.63 2.88
CA TRP A 154 -41.75 1.17 3.03
C TRP A 154 -40.28 0.75 3.17
N LEU A 155 -39.39 1.38 2.42
CA LEU A 155 -37.94 1.15 2.47
C LEU A 155 -37.35 1.54 3.84
N LYS A 156 -37.82 2.66 4.40
CA LYS A 156 -37.44 3.08 5.75
C LYS A 156 -37.93 2.08 6.81
N GLU A 157 -39.17 1.62 6.69
CA GLU A 157 -39.77 0.66 7.62
C GLU A 157 -39.05 -0.70 7.57
N GLU A 158 -38.70 -1.17 6.37
CA GLU A 158 -37.95 -2.42 6.17
C GLU A 158 -36.54 -2.34 6.77
N CYS A 159 -35.83 -1.23 6.58
CA CYS A 159 -34.52 -1.00 7.21
C CYS A 159 -34.63 -0.97 8.74
N LEU A 160 -35.64 -0.28 9.28
CA LEU A 160 -35.88 -0.24 10.73
C LEU A 160 -36.25 -1.60 11.32
N CYS A 161 -36.84 -2.49 10.53
CA CYS A 161 -37.19 -3.84 10.96
C CYS A 161 -35.95 -4.74 11.08
N ARG A 162 -34.94 -4.55 10.21
CA ARG A 162 -33.67 -5.29 10.25
C ARG A 162 -32.79 -4.94 11.45
N ASP A 163 -32.85 -3.71 11.95
CA ASP A 163 -32.05 -3.27 13.10
C ASP A 163 -32.65 -3.67 14.46
N LYS A 164 -33.88 -4.20 14.47
CA LYS A 164 -34.58 -4.65 15.69
C LYS A 164 -34.49 -6.16 15.95
N ASN A 165 -33.68 -6.88 15.16
CA ASN A 165 -33.48 -8.33 15.26
C ASN A 165 -31.99 -8.65 15.43
#